data_AF-A0AAD4ELH6-F1
#
_entry.id   AF-A0AAD4ELH6-F1
#
_cell.length_a   1.000
_cell.length_b   1.000
_cell.length_c   1.000
_cell.angle_alpha   90.00
_cell.angle_beta   90.00
_cell.angle_gamma   90.00
#
_symmetry.space_group_name_H-M   'P 1'
#
loop_
_entity.id
_entity.type
_entity.pdbx_description
1 polymer ?
#
loop_
_entity_poly.entity_id
_entity_poly.type
_entity_poly.pdbx_seq_one_letter_code
_entity_poly.pdbx_strand_id
1 'polypeptide(L)'
;MSESPTSSLITIASSFNTLSSSSEWTTAHQLSAGWALGTGAYIPTIGVWVWVWVPKVHTPTHTHEIPTPTTHLPLADNYYDSQYPSFLQFSLDPDILEKTGDEVVTLGEQLESVFGWKARTSGDGVIPILERGKAICALHGILMLYYEKYPTNNVLKKWIHDITAGAEKVYKMYGVPTPECSKEPVRQQGTKRPAPAVTIMHSQSTGSKGNAQLEQALKHVTTCKILQADHVELWRQVIQESGDNSLGARLQKDLAAEDIPMEVEPPMKRLRAQNTLNMADL
;
A
#
# COMPACT_ATOMS: atom_id res chain seq x y z
N MET A 1 -36.70 13.53 13.53
CA MET A 1 -36.11 14.14 12.32
C MET A 1 -35.17 13.09 11.74
N SER A 2 -35.54 12.43 10.64
CA SER A 2 -34.66 11.42 10.01
C SER A 2 -33.78 12.12 8.98
N GLU A 3 -32.48 12.17 9.24
CA GLU A 3 -31.51 12.64 8.26
C GLU A 3 -31.49 11.66 7.07
N SER A 4 -31.53 12.21 5.86
CA SER A 4 -31.53 11.42 4.63
C SER A 4 -30.18 10.69 4.49
N PRO A 5 -30.15 9.38 4.17
CA PRO A 5 -28.92 8.61 3.98
C PRO A 5 -28.05 9.14 2.83
N THR A 6 -28.60 9.97 1.94
CA THR A 6 -27.80 10.70 0.96
C THR A 6 -26.83 11.70 1.60
N SER A 7 -27.08 12.14 2.84
CA SER A 7 -26.28 13.13 3.58
C SER A 7 -25.00 12.58 4.21
N SER A 8 -24.81 11.25 4.25
CA SER A 8 -23.66 10.64 4.95
C SER A 8 -22.47 10.32 4.02
N LEU A 9 -22.74 9.98 2.75
CA LEU A 9 -21.69 9.92 1.70
C LEU A 9 -21.07 11.30 1.45
N ILE A 10 -21.85 12.37 1.69
CA ILE A 10 -21.40 13.78 1.68
C ILE A 10 -20.29 14.03 2.69
N THR A 11 -20.45 13.50 3.91
CA THR A 11 -19.49 13.70 4.99
C THR A 11 -18.16 13.05 4.66
N ILE A 12 -18.16 11.89 3.99
CA ILE A 12 -16.93 11.19 3.57
C ILE A 12 -16.10 12.06 2.62
N ALA A 13 -16.69 12.52 1.52
CA ALA A 13 -15.96 13.30 0.52
C ALA A 13 -15.50 14.67 1.08
N SER A 14 -16.29 15.26 1.99
CA SER A 14 -16.00 16.55 2.60
C SER A 14 -14.83 16.50 3.60
N SER A 15 -14.80 15.53 4.51
CA SER A 15 -13.77 15.46 5.55
C SER A 15 -12.36 15.24 5.00
N PHE A 16 -12.21 14.51 3.89
CA PHE A 16 -10.90 14.15 3.35
C PHE A 16 -10.33 15.16 2.34
N ASN A 17 -11.16 15.92 1.64
CA ASN A 17 -10.67 16.98 0.74
C ASN A 17 -9.96 18.12 1.49
N THR A 18 -10.29 18.35 2.76
CA THR A 18 -9.56 19.31 3.62
C THR A 18 -8.14 18.83 3.96
N LEU A 19 -7.94 17.51 4.05
CA LEU A 19 -6.65 16.88 4.34
C LEU A 19 -5.75 16.74 3.09
N SER A 20 -6.36 16.74 1.90
CA SER A 20 -5.69 16.59 0.60
C SER A 20 -5.00 17.87 0.08
N SER A 21 -5.27 19.05 0.68
CA SER A 21 -4.76 20.34 0.16
C SER A 21 -3.28 20.64 0.44
N SER A 22 -2.54 19.76 1.13
CA SER A 22 -1.07 19.88 1.17
C SER A 22 -0.47 19.23 -0.08
N SER A 23 -0.13 20.07 -1.05
CA SER A 23 0.48 19.75 -2.34
C SER A 23 1.78 18.96 -2.18
N GLU A 24 1.79 17.67 -2.54
CA GLU A 24 2.98 16.92 -2.98
C GLU A 24 2.57 15.52 -3.46
N TRP A 25 2.04 15.42 -4.68
CA TRP A 25 1.86 14.12 -5.36
C TRP A 25 2.24 14.27 -6.83
N THR A 26 3.53 14.10 -7.14
CA THR A 26 4.01 13.94 -8.52
C THR A 26 3.87 12.50 -8.97
N THR A 27 3.27 12.37 -10.15
CA THR A 27 2.96 11.21 -10.98
C THR A 27 3.94 10.03 -10.91
N ALA A 28 3.43 8.84 -10.60
CA ALA A 28 4.11 7.57 -10.90
C ALA A 28 3.29 6.79 -11.93
N HIS A 29 3.81 6.68 -13.16
CA HIS A 29 3.34 5.72 -14.16
C HIS A 29 3.74 4.31 -13.72
N GLN A 30 2.78 3.37 -13.69
CA GLN A 30 3.07 1.95 -13.47
C GLN A 30 2.45 1.11 -14.59
N LEU A 31 3.33 0.52 -15.42
CA LEU A 31 3.00 -0.58 -16.31
C LEU A 31 2.84 -1.85 -15.46
N SER A 32 1.69 -2.50 -15.49
CA SER A 32 1.50 -3.83 -14.90
C SER A 32 0.94 -4.80 -15.96
N ALA A 33 1.72 -5.84 -16.24
CA ALA A 33 1.28 -7.00 -17.00
C ALA A 33 0.68 -8.02 -16.01
N GLY A 34 -0.62 -8.25 -16.11
CA GLY A 34 -1.33 -9.26 -15.32
C GLY A 34 -1.24 -10.64 -15.98
N TRP A 35 -0.89 -11.66 -15.21
CA TRP A 35 -0.93 -13.06 -15.61
C TRP A 35 -2.20 -13.70 -15.04
N ALA A 36 -3.01 -14.35 -15.88
CA ALA A 36 -4.12 -15.20 -15.47
C ALA A 36 -4.03 -16.54 -16.19
N LEU A 37 -4.23 -17.64 -15.44
CA LEU A 37 -4.12 -19.02 -15.91
C LEU A 37 -5.23 -19.34 -16.91
N GLY A 38 -4.87 -19.61 -18.17
CA GLY A 38 -5.76 -20.25 -19.15
C GLY A 38 -5.51 -21.76 -19.22
N THR A 39 -6.21 -22.46 -20.12
CA THR A 39 -5.83 -23.80 -20.61
C THR A 39 -5.03 -23.70 -21.90
N GLY A 40 -3.79 -24.19 -21.92
CA GLY A 40 -2.88 -24.08 -23.07
C GLY A 40 -2.93 -25.32 -23.98
N ALA A 41 -2.64 -25.15 -25.26
CA ALA A 41 -2.40 -26.23 -26.19
C ALA A 41 -0.91 -26.24 -26.60
N TYR A 42 -0.30 -27.43 -26.59
CA TYR A 42 1.13 -27.62 -26.88
C TYR A 42 1.34 -27.84 -28.38
N ILE A 43 2.20 -27.02 -29.00
CA ILE A 43 2.62 -27.20 -30.39
C ILE A 43 4.03 -27.82 -30.41
N PRO A 44 4.18 -29.11 -30.78
CA PRO A 44 5.41 -29.88 -30.55
C PRO A 44 6.62 -29.46 -31.39
N THR A 45 6.43 -28.66 -32.43
CA THR A 45 7.49 -28.30 -33.39
C THR A 45 8.42 -27.18 -32.93
N ILE A 46 8.00 -26.37 -31.96
CA ILE A 46 8.75 -25.16 -31.53
C ILE A 46 8.97 -25.09 -30.03
N GLY A 47 8.39 -26.00 -29.23
CA GLY A 47 8.57 -26.00 -27.78
C GLY A 47 8.03 -24.74 -27.08
N VAL A 48 7.13 -24.00 -27.73
CA VAL A 48 6.53 -22.76 -27.21
C VAL A 48 5.04 -22.98 -26.95
N TRP A 49 4.59 -22.57 -25.77
CA TRP A 49 3.17 -22.50 -25.42
C TRP A 49 2.58 -21.21 -25.98
N VAL A 50 1.57 -21.33 -26.84
CA VAL A 50 0.83 -20.18 -27.37
C VAL A 50 -0.53 -20.12 -26.68
N TRP A 51 -0.78 -19.01 -26.00
CA TRP A 51 -2.06 -18.73 -25.36
C TRP A 51 -2.96 -18.00 -26.35
N VAL A 52 -4.00 -18.68 -26.83
CA VAL A 52 -5.03 -18.07 -27.68
C VAL A 52 -6.21 -17.69 -26.79
N TRP A 53 -6.42 -16.38 -26.64
CA TRP A 53 -7.59 -15.84 -25.95
C TRP A 53 -8.79 -15.88 -26.90
N VAL A 54 -9.80 -16.69 -26.57
CA VAL A 54 -11.09 -16.69 -27.28
C VAL A 54 -12.11 -16.01 -26.38
N PRO A 55 -12.58 -14.79 -26.71
CA PRO A 55 -13.66 -14.17 -25.96
C PRO A 55 -14.91 -15.04 -26.09
N LYS A 56 -15.40 -15.55 -24.97
CA LYS A 56 -16.69 -16.23 -24.91
C LYS A 56 -17.79 -15.18 -24.97
N VAL A 57 -18.22 -14.84 -26.18
CA VAL A 57 -19.36 -13.95 -26.43
C VAL A 57 -20.62 -14.71 -26.02
N HIS A 58 -21.06 -14.52 -24.79
CA HIS A 58 -22.42 -14.91 -24.39
C HIS A 58 -23.35 -13.84 -24.95
N THR A 59 -24.20 -14.22 -25.91
CA THR A 59 -25.38 -13.44 -26.28
C THR A 59 -26.57 -13.94 -25.44
N PRO A 60 -26.90 -13.29 -24.32
CA PRO A 60 -28.15 -13.58 -23.63
C PRO A 60 -29.32 -12.99 -24.44
N THR A 61 -30.18 -13.86 -24.95
CA THR A 61 -31.52 -13.49 -25.43
C THR A 61 -32.40 -13.23 -24.21
N HIS A 62 -32.20 -12.09 -23.55
CA HIS A 62 -33.11 -11.58 -22.53
C HIS A 62 -33.87 -10.41 -23.14
N THR A 63 -35.19 -10.55 -23.25
CA THR A 63 -36.09 -9.45 -23.61
C THR A 63 -35.85 -8.31 -22.62
N HIS A 64 -35.18 -7.26 -23.10
CA HIS A 64 -34.75 -6.12 -22.32
C HIS A 64 -35.95 -5.19 -22.21
N GLU A 65 -36.71 -5.28 -21.11
CA GLU A 65 -37.43 -4.10 -20.64
C GLU A 65 -36.34 -3.02 -20.48
N ILE A 66 -36.44 -1.93 -21.24
CA ILE A 66 -35.51 -0.81 -21.14
C ILE A 66 -35.68 -0.29 -19.72
N PRO A 67 -34.73 -0.52 -18.81
CA PRO A 67 -34.86 -0.01 -17.46
C PRO A 67 -34.87 1.50 -17.61
N THR A 68 -35.94 2.14 -17.12
CA THR A 68 -35.87 3.59 -16.90
C THR A 68 -34.58 3.86 -16.14
N PRO A 69 -33.68 4.74 -16.64
CA PRO A 69 -32.38 4.95 -16.04
C PRO A 69 -32.60 5.32 -14.58
N THR A 70 -32.34 4.37 -13.68
CA THR A 70 -32.53 4.58 -12.25
C THR A 70 -31.57 5.68 -11.87
N THR A 71 -32.11 6.84 -11.51
CA THR A 71 -31.34 8.08 -11.27
C THR A 71 -30.37 7.96 -10.09
N HIS A 72 -30.33 6.80 -9.41
CA HIS A 72 -29.52 6.59 -8.23
C HIS A 72 -29.06 5.13 -8.08
N LEU A 73 -27.97 4.93 -7.33
CA LEU A 73 -27.55 3.63 -6.81
C LEU A 73 -28.67 2.94 -6.00
N PRO A 74 -28.70 1.59 -5.99
CA PRO A 74 -29.61 0.83 -5.14
C PRO A 74 -29.41 1.21 -3.66
N LEU A 75 -30.52 1.37 -2.93
CA LEU A 75 -30.51 1.67 -1.51
C LEU A 75 -30.52 0.35 -0.73
N ALA A 76 -29.44 0.08 0.00
CA ALA A 76 -29.30 -1.07 0.91
C ALA A 76 -29.49 -0.59 2.36
N ASP A 77 -30.74 -0.45 2.79
CA ASP A 77 -31.07 -0.02 4.16
C ASP A 77 -30.98 -1.14 5.19
N ASN A 78 -31.11 -2.39 4.73
CA ASN A 78 -31.07 -3.58 5.55
C ASN A 78 -29.67 -4.18 5.59
N TYR A 79 -29.31 -4.75 6.75
CA TYR A 79 -28.02 -5.40 6.98
C TYR A 79 -27.76 -6.53 5.98
N TYR A 80 -28.76 -7.37 5.72
CA TYR A 80 -28.63 -8.56 4.89
C TYR A 80 -28.57 -8.28 3.38
N ASP A 81 -29.04 -7.10 2.96
CA ASP A 81 -29.12 -6.72 1.55
C ASP A 81 -27.90 -5.89 1.10
N SER A 82 -27.07 -5.48 2.07
CA SER A 82 -25.85 -4.70 1.85
C SER A 82 -24.71 -5.58 1.35
N GLN A 83 -23.96 -5.11 0.37
CA GLN A 83 -22.68 -5.68 -0.07
C GLN A 83 -21.53 -5.30 0.87
N TYR A 84 -21.74 -4.32 1.76
CA TYR A 84 -20.73 -3.83 2.69
C TYR A 84 -21.06 -4.10 4.18
N PRO A 85 -21.67 -5.23 4.57
CA PRO A 85 -22.21 -5.41 5.92
C PRO A 85 -21.12 -5.38 7.00
N SER A 86 -19.89 -5.75 6.64
CA SER A 86 -18.70 -5.75 7.51
C SER A 86 -18.37 -4.38 8.09
N PHE A 87 -18.78 -3.27 7.45
CA PHE A 87 -18.50 -1.92 7.96
C PHE A 87 -19.42 -1.51 9.11
N LEU A 88 -20.61 -2.12 9.25
CA LEU A 88 -21.57 -1.72 10.30
C LEU A 88 -21.12 -2.11 11.71
N GLN A 89 -20.35 -3.19 11.83
CA GLN A 89 -19.79 -3.69 13.09
C GLN A 89 -18.31 -3.99 12.89
N PHE A 90 -17.59 -3.02 12.33
CA PHE A 90 -16.22 -3.23 11.94
C PHE A 90 -15.31 -3.47 13.14
N SER A 91 -14.57 -4.57 13.06
CA SER A 91 -13.42 -4.86 13.90
C SER A 91 -12.30 -5.39 13.02
N LEU A 92 -11.05 -5.13 13.42
CA LEU A 92 -9.91 -5.78 12.77
C LEU A 92 -10.03 -7.29 12.98
N ASP A 93 -9.73 -8.03 11.92
CA ASP A 93 -9.64 -9.49 11.99
C ASP A 93 -8.41 -9.84 12.86
N PRO A 94 -8.61 -10.53 14.00
CA PRO A 94 -7.53 -10.83 14.93
C PRO A 94 -6.46 -11.75 14.31
N ASP A 95 -6.84 -12.65 13.39
CA ASP A 95 -5.91 -13.59 12.78
C ASP A 95 -5.00 -12.88 11.77
N ILE A 96 -5.56 -11.95 11.00
CA ILE A 96 -4.80 -11.09 10.08
C ILE A 96 -3.91 -10.13 10.88
N LEU A 97 -4.43 -9.58 11.99
CA LEU A 97 -3.67 -8.69 12.85
C LEU A 97 -2.50 -9.41 13.52
N GLU A 98 -2.68 -10.64 14.00
CA GLU A 98 -1.60 -11.47 14.56
C GLU A 98 -0.52 -11.74 13.50
N LYS A 99 -0.94 -12.07 12.27
CA LYS A 99 -0.02 -12.37 11.17
C LYS A 99 0.78 -11.16 10.70
N THR A 100 0.15 -9.99 10.60
CA THR A 100 0.77 -8.78 10.03
C THR A 100 1.47 -7.93 11.09
N GLY A 101 1.00 -7.97 12.34
CA GLY A 101 1.47 -7.13 13.44
C GLY A 101 1.22 -5.64 13.25
N ASP A 102 0.40 -5.25 12.27
CA ASP A 102 0.16 -3.85 11.90
C ASP A 102 -1.32 -3.63 11.58
N GLU A 103 -1.96 -2.74 12.34
CA GLU A 103 -3.37 -2.44 12.20
C GLU A 103 -3.74 -1.81 10.84
N VAL A 104 -2.86 -0.97 10.28
CA VAL A 104 -3.13 -0.31 8.99
C VAL A 104 -2.99 -1.30 7.84
N VAL A 105 -2.04 -2.22 7.93
CA VAL A 105 -1.91 -3.33 6.96
C VAL A 105 -3.14 -4.23 7.04
N THR A 106 -3.57 -4.60 8.25
CA THR A 106 -4.78 -5.40 8.48
C THR A 106 -6.04 -4.74 7.91
N LEU A 107 -6.24 -3.46 8.19
CA LEU A 107 -7.33 -2.67 7.62
C LEU A 107 -7.27 -2.70 6.09
N GLY A 108 -6.09 -2.51 5.50
CA GLY A 108 -5.87 -2.58 4.06
C GLY A 108 -6.31 -3.93 3.47
N GLU A 109 -5.93 -5.05 4.08
CA GLU A 109 -6.34 -6.39 3.63
C GLU A 109 -7.85 -6.60 3.72
N GLN A 110 -8.50 -6.14 4.80
CA GLN A 110 -9.96 -6.21 4.92
C GLN A 110 -10.67 -5.33 3.88
N LEU A 111 -10.14 -4.14 3.58
CA LEU A 111 -10.66 -3.29 2.49
C LEU A 111 -10.49 -3.96 1.12
N GLU A 112 -9.37 -4.64 0.87
CA GLU A 112 -9.17 -5.43 -0.37
C GLU A 112 -10.12 -6.62 -0.47
N SER A 113 -10.45 -7.25 0.66
CA SER A 113 -11.46 -8.32 0.70
C SER A 113 -12.85 -7.81 0.33
N VAL A 114 -13.23 -6.64 0.85
CA VAL A 114 -14.56 -6.03 0.61
C VAL A 114 -14.69 -5.45 -0.81
N PHE A 115 -13.71 -4.67 -1.27
CA PHE A 115 -13.76 -4.02 -2.59
C PHE A 115 -13.21 -4.90 -3.72
N GLY A 116 -12.54 -6.00 -3.37
CA GLY A 116 -11.84 -6.88 -4.29
C GLY A 116 -10.47 -6.32 -4.70
N TRP A 117 -9.49 -7.23 -4.83
CA TRP A 117 -8.12 -6.91 -5.28
C TRP A 117 -8.07 -6.17 -6.63
N LYS A 118 -9.08 -6.40 -7.49
CA LYS A 118 -9.18 -5.78 -8.80
C LYS A 118 -9.41 -4.27 -8.73
N ALA A 119 -9.96 -3.76 -7.63
CA ALA A 119 -10.24 -2.33 -7.50
C ALA A 119 -8.97 -1.46 -7.60
N ARG A 120 -7.80 -2.01 -7.26
CA ARG A 120 -6.50 -1.31 -7.37
C ARG A 120 -5.76 -1.52 -8.68
N THR A 121 -6.10 -2.59 -9.41
CA THR A 121 -5.39 -3.01 -10.63
C THR A 121 -6.17 -2.73 -11.91
N SER A 122 -7.46 -2.42 -11.79
CA SER A 122 -8.26 -1.87 -12.89
C SER A 122 -7.62 -0.54 -13.32
N GLY A 123 -7.40 -0.35 -14.62
CA GLY A 123 -6.53 0.73 -15.13
C GLY A 123 -6.98 2.17 -14.81
N ASP A 124 -8.17 2.36 -14.23
CA ASP A 124 -8.62 3.65 -13.69
C ASP A 124 -8.31 3.83 -12.20
N GLY A 125 -7.99 2.76 -11.47
CA GLY A 125 -7.62 2.79 -10.04
C GLY A 125 -8.76 3.21 -9.11
N VAL A 126 -9.99 3.29 -9.62
CA VAL A 126 -11.14 3.82 -8.87
C VAL A 126 -11.94 2.66 -8.28
N ILE A 127 -12.17 2.72 -6.96
CA ILE A 127 -12.97 1.72 -6.26
C ILE A 127 -14.45 1.85 -6.69
N PRO A 128 -15.08 0.77 -7.21
CA PRO A 128 -16.49 0.81 -7.56
C PRO A 128 -17.36 0.82 -6.31
N ILE A 129 -18.19 1.84 -6.15
CA ILE A 129 -19.24 1.90 -5.13
C ILE A 129 -20.55 1.48 -5.80
N LEU A 130 -21.09 0.33 -5.36
CA LEU A 130 -22.20 -0.35 -6.04
C LEU A 130 -23.57 -0.12 -5.40
N GLU A 131 -23.59 0.43 -4.19
CA GLU A 131 -24.81 0.71 -3.43
C GLU A 131 -24.63 1.95 -2.55
N ARG A 132 -25.77 2.49 -2.10
CA ARG A 132 -25.82 3.50 -1.04
C ARG A 132 -26.53 2.91 0.18
N GLY A 133 -26.16 3.36 1.38
CA GLY A 133 -26.78 2.87 2.60
C GLY A 133 -25.90 3.12 3.82
N LYS A 134 -26.39 2.71 4.99
CA LYS A 134 -25.70 2.90 6.26
C LYS A 134 -24.33 2.22 6.29
N ALA A 135 -24.21 1.06 5.64
CA ALA A 135 -23.01 0.25 5.63
C ALA A 135 -21.81 0.97 4.99
N ILE A 136 -21.96 1.45 3.74
CA ILE A 136 -20.90 2.23 3.08
C ILE A 136 -20.64 3.57 3.80
N CYS A 137 -21.63 4.14 4.47
CA CYS A 137 -21.44 5.36 5.26
C CYS A 137 -20.63 5.11 6.53
N ALA A 138 -20.74 3.93 7.15
CA ALA A 138 -19.97 3.56 8.34
C ALA A 138 -18.46 3.53 8.08
N LEU A 139 -18.06 3.32 6.82
CA LEU A 139 -16.66 3.39 6.38
C LEU A 139 -16.00 4.74 6.71
N HIS A 140 -16.78 5.83 6.72
CA HIS A 140 -16.29 7.15 7.12
C HIS A 140 -15.66 7.13 8.51
N GLY A 141 -16.41 6.64 9.50
CA GLY A 141 -16.00 6.64 10.89
C GLY A 141 -14.78 5.75 11.12
N ILE A 142 -14.71 4.63 10.39
CA ILE A 142 -13.55 3.72 10.42
C ILE A 142 -12.32 4.45 9.89
N LEU A 143 -12.38 5.02 8.68
CA LEU A 143 -11.22 5.71 8.09
C LEU A 143 -10.77 6.91 8.92
N MET A 144 -11.70 7.69 9.47
CA MET A 144 -11.40 8.81 10.36
C MET A 144 -10.67 8.35 11.62
N LEU A 145 -11.16 7.29 12.29
CA LEU A 145 -10.54 6.72 13.48
C LEU A 145 -9.08 6.30 13.22
N TYR A 146 -8.82 5.58 12.12
CA TYR A 146 -7.47 5.17 11.78
C TYR A 146 -6.59 6.32 11.31
N TYR A 147 -7.17 7.33 10.65
CA TYR A 147 -6.41 8.49 10.18
C TYR A 147 -5.91 9.34 11.36
N GLU A 148 -6.76 9.55 12.37
CA GLU A 148 -6.37 10.22 13.61
C GLU A 148 -5.26 9.46 14.35
N LYS A 149 -5.32 8.12 14.35
CA LYS A 149 -4.32 7.26 14.99
C LYS A 149 -3.00 7.18 14.19
N TYR A 150 -3.07 7.23 12.87
CA TYR A 150 -1.93 7.03 11.96
C TYR A 150 -1.82 8.11 10.85
N PRO A 151 -1.68 9.40 11.20
CA PRO A 151 -1.79 10.51 10.23
C PRO A 151 -0.63 10.58 9.22
N THR A 152 0.49 9.92 9.50
CA THR A 152 1.66 9.87 8.61
C THR A 152 1.64 8.65 7.69
N ASN A 153 0.69 7.74 7.84
CA ASN A 153 0.65 6.50 7.05
C ASN A 153 0.14 6.76 5.62
N ASN A 154 1.01 6.60 4.63
CA ASN A 154 0.70 6.84 3.22
C ASN A 154 -0.22 5.80 2.60
N VAL A 155 -0.22 4.55 3.11
CA VAL A 155 -1.13 3.50 2.63
C VAL A 155 -2.57 3.85 3.00
N LEU A 156 -2.79 4.29 4.24
CA LEU A 156 -4.10 4.75 4.69
C LEU A 156 -4.60 5.97 3.91
N LYS A 157 -3.72 6.96 3.68
CA LYS A 157 -4.04 8.13 2.85
C LYS A 157 -4.47 7.74 1.44
N LYS A 158 -3.79 6.76 0.85
CA LYS A 158 -4.13 6.24 -0.47
C LYS A 158 -5.52 5.59 -0.48
N TRP A 159 -5.83 4.75 0.51
CA TRP A 159 -7.18 4.16 0.64
C TRP A 159 -8.27 5.22 0.72
N ILE A 160 -8.08 6.22 1.56
CA ILE A 160 -8.97 7.36 1.69
C ILE A 160 -9.19 8.06 0.35
N HIS A 161 -8.11 8.32 -0.39
CA HIS A 161 -8.17 8.97 -1.70
C HIS A 161 -8.94 8.12 -2.72
N ASP A 162 -8.59 6.84 -2.85
CA ASP A 162 -9.20 5.91 -3.82
C ASP A 162 -10.71 5.74 -3.57
N ILE A 163 -11.12 5.68 -2.29
CA ILE A 163 -12.54 5.60 -1.89
C ILE A 163 -13.27 6.92 -2.19
N THR A 164 -12.63 8.06 -1.93
CA THR A 164 -13.20 9.39 -2.23
C THR A 164 -13.41 9.57 -3.73
N ALA A 165 -12.41 9.20 -4.54
CA ALA A 165 -12.51 9.21 -6.00
C ALA A 165 -13.63 8.28 -6.51
N GLY A 166 -13.79 7.11 -5.88
CA GLY A 166 -14.90 6.19 -6.11
C GLY A 166 -16.27 6.85 -5.89
N ALA A 167 -16.43 7.52 -4.76
CA ALA A 167 -17.66 8.25 -4.43
C ALA A 167 -17.93 9.38 -5.43
N GLU A 168 -16.95 10.21 -5.73
CA GLU A 168 -17.08 11.31 -6.71
C GLU A 168 -17.47 10.81 -8.11
N LYS A 169 -16.88 9.69 -8.55
CA LYS A 169 -17.23 9.05 -9.83
C LYS A 169 -18.70 8.63 -9.86
N VAL A 170 -19.21 8.08 -8.76
CA VAL A 170 -20.64 7.75 -8.63
C VAL A 170 -21.51 8.99 -8.70
N TYR A 171 -21.22 10.05 -7.94
CA TYR A 171 -21.99 11.30 -7.99
C TYR A 171 -22.07 11.85 -9.41
N LYS A 172 -20.93 11.89 -10.11
CA LYS A 172 -20.84 12.32 -11.50
C LYS A 172 -21.64 11.43 -12.46
N MET A 173 -21.57 10.11 -12.29
CA MET A 173 -22.27 9.15 -13.14
C MET A 173 -23.80 9.31 -13.06
N TYR A 174 -24.32 9.62 -11.87
CA TYR A 174 -25.76 9.78 -11.65
C TYR A 174 -26.25 11.23 -11.79
N GLY A 175 -25.36 12.17 -12.18
CA GLY A 175 -25.71 13.59 -12.31
C GLY A 175 -26.16 14.24 -11.00
N VAL A 176 -25.79 13.65 -9.86
CA VAL A 176 -26.08 14.22 -8.54
C VAL A 176 -24.92 15.15 -8.20
N PRO A 177 -25.18 16.43 -7.86
CA PRO A 177 -24.12 17.35 -7.49
C PRO A 177 -23.31 16.78 -6.33
N THR A 178 -21.99 16.74 -6.51
CA THR A 178 -21.10 16.39 -5.41
C THR A 178 -21.33 17.42 -4.32
N PRO A 179 -21.62 16.98 -3.10
CA PRO A 179 -21.81 17.89 -1.99
C PRO A 179 -20.58 18.77 -1.86
N GLU A 180 -20.78 20.08 -1.97
CA GLU A 180 -19.68 21.00 -1.82
C GLU A 180 -19.19 20.87 -0.38
N CYS A 181 -17.94 20.42 -0.24
CA CYS A 181 -17.21 20.50 1.00
C CYS A 181 -17.20 21.97 1.39
N SER A 182 -18.07 22.38 2.30
CA SER A 182 -18.15 23.76 2.75
C SER A 182 -16.78 24.12 3.31
N LYS A 183 -15.98 24.83 2.52
CA LYS A 183 -14.70 25.40 2.96
C LYS A 183 -14.92 26.56 3.92
N GLU A 184 -16.06 26.58 4.64
CA GLU A 184 -16.24 27.55 5.70
C GLU A 184 -15.01 27.42 6.59
N PRO A 185 -14.22 28.50 6.73
CA PRO A 185 -13.02 28.45 7.53
C PRO A 185 -13.48 28.01 8.89
N VAL A 186 -13.04 26.82 9.34
CA VAL A 186 -13.32 26.31 10.68
C VAL A 186 -12.88 27.41 11.60
N ARG A 187 -13.85 28.21 12.04
CA ARG A 187 -13.65 29.35 12.91
C ARG A 187 -13.14 28.66 14.16
N GLN A 188 -11.84 28.76 14.41
CA GLN A 188 -11.19 28.12 15.55
C GLN A 188 -11.89 28.65 16.81
N GLN A 189 -12.96 27.97 17.22
CA GLN A 189 -13.65 28.27 18.45
C GLN A 189 -12.66 27.81 19.50
N GLY A 190 -11.94 28.79 20.04
CA GLY A 190 -10.98 28.64 21.11
C GLY A 190 -11.68 28.07 22.33
N THR A 191 -11.85 26.75 22.34
CA THR A 191 -12.06 26.01 23.57
C THR A 191 -10.69 25.95 24.21
N LYS A 192 -10.47 26.82 25.20
CA LYS A 192 -9.50 26.61 26.27
C LYS A 192 -9.82 25.27 26.94
N ARG A 193 -9.42 24.15 26.33
CA ARG A 193 -9.25 22.91 27.06
C ARG A 193 -7.91 23.02 27.79
N PRO A 194 -7.90 22.94 29.14
CA PRO A 194 -6.64 22.82 29.86
C PRO A 194 -5.95 21.54 29.38
N ALA A 195 -4.73 21.69 28.86
CA ALA A 195 -3.94 20.59 28.35
C ALA A 195 -3.73 19.55 29.47
N PRO A 196 -4.10 18.27 29.27
CA PRO A 196 -3.50 17.22 30.07
C PRO A 196 -2.01 17.18 29.70
N ALA A 197 -1.15 17.13 30.72
CA ALA A 197 0.28 16.91 30.55
C ALA A 197 0.51 15.53 29.93
N VAL A 198 0.50 15.47 28.59
CA VAL A 198 0.88 14.27 27.84
C VAL A 198 2.39 14.28 27.78
N THR A 199 3.01 13.43 28.61
CA THR A 199 4.42 13.07 28.49
C THR A 199 4.63 12.37 27.15
N ILE A 200 5.12 13.12 26.16
CA ILE A 200 5.57 12.59 24.88
C ILE A 200 6.82 11.77 25.15
N MET A 201 6.66 10.46 25.32
CA MET A 201 7.77 9.53 25.21
C MET A 201 8.23 9.55 23.75
N HIS A 202 9.34 10.22 23.48
CA HIS A 202 10.07 10.12 22.22
C HIS A 202 10.58 8.67 22.08
N SER A 203 9.74 7.81 21.53
CA SER A 203 10.15 6.53 20.97
C SER A 203 10.92 6.81 19.69
N GLN A 204 12.25 6.93 19.80
CA GLN A 204 13.16 6.81 18.67
C GLN A 204 13.18 5.34 18.23
N SER A 205 12.10 4.90 17.60
CA SER A 205 12.08 3.69 16.79
C SER A 205 12.80 4.02 15.49
N THR A 206 14.12 3.79 15.45
CA THR A 206 14.87 3.62 14.20
C THR A 206 14.46 2.28 13.59
N GLY A 207 13.20 2.19 13.18
CA GLY A 207 12.64 1.02 12.51
C GLY A 207 13.38 0.78 11.21
N SER A 208 14.05 -0.36 11.14
CA SER A 208 14.85 -0.93 10.06
C SER A 208 14.05 -1.27 8.78
N LYS A 209 13.03 -0.47 8.45
CA LYS A 209 12.37 -0.44 7.13
C LYS A 209 13.08 0.63 6.32
N GLY A 210 14.33 0.45 5.90
CA GLY A 210 14.73 -0.57 4.93
C GLY A 210 14.99 0.17 3.62
N ASN A 211 16.27 0.40 3.31
CA ASN A 211 16.78 1.17 2.15
C ASN A 211 16.33 0.64 0.77
N ALA A 212 15.36 -0.27 0.68
CA ALA A 212 14.92 -0.91 -0.55
C ALA A 212 14.40 0.11 -1.60
N GLN A 213 13.67 1.14 -1.17
CA GLN A 213 13.21 2.19 -2.10
C GLN A 213 14.38 3.03 -2.63
N LEU A 214 15.35 3.35 -1.76
CA LEU A 214 16.54 4.10 -2.13
C LEU A 214 17.44 3.26 -3.07
N GLU A 215 17.66 1.99 -2.78
CA GLU A 215 18.40 1.07 -3.64
C GLU A 215 17.72 0.90 -5.01
N GLN A 216 16.39 0.81 -5.05
CA GLN A 216 15.65 0.70 -6.30
C GLN A 216 15.74 1.98 -7.14
N ALA A 217 15.69 3.15 -6.50
CA ALA A 217 15.93 4.43 -7.15
C ALA A 217 17.36 4.54 -7.71
N LEU A 218 18.37 4.20 -6.90
CA LEU A 218 19.78 4.19 -7.33
C LEU A 218 20.02 3.21 -8.49
N LYS A 219 19.41 2.03 -8.46
CA LYS A 219 19.49 1.03 -9.55
C LYS A 219 18.84 1.53 -10.84
N HIS A 220 17.77 2.32 -10.75
CA HIS A 220 17.17 2.94 -11.93
C HIS A 220 18.07 4.05 -12.48
N VAL A 221 18.59 4.93 -11.63
CA VAL A 221 19.46 6.04 -12.05
C VAL A 221 20.73 5.52 -12.76
N THR A 222 21.34 4.46 -12.25
CA THR A 222 22.53 3.85 -12.88
C THR A 222 22.26 3.27 -14.28
N THR A 223 21.01 2.92 -14.60
CA THR A 223 20.61 2.36 -15.90
C THR A 223 19.87 3.36 -16.81
N CYS A 224 19.61 4.58 -16.33
CA CYS A 224 18.84 5.58 -17.05
C CYS A 224 19.67 6.34 -18.09
N LYS A 225 19.39 6.08 -19.39
CA LYS A 225 20.08 6.71 -20.52
C LYS A 225 19.85 8.22 -20.65
N ILE A 226 18.69 8.70 -20.18
CA ILE A 226 18.34 10.13 -20.22
C ILE A 226 19.22 10.90 -19.23
N LEU A 227 19.32 10.40 -17.99
CA LEU A 227 20.23 10.97 -16.98
C LEU A 227 21.69 10.93 -17.44
N GLN A 228 22.10 9.86 -18.11
CA GLN A 228 23.45 9.75 -18.67
C GLN A 228 23.71 10.75 -19.80
N ALA A 229 22.72 11.09 -20.62
CA ALA A 229 22.87 12.01 -21.74
C ALA A 229 22.76 13.49 -21.33
N ASP A 230 21.75 13.81 -20.52
CA ASP A 230 21.35 15.20 -20.25
C ASP A 230 21.93 15.73 -18.92
N HIS A 231 22.30 14.83 -17.99
CA HIS A 231 22.70 15.17 -16.62
C HIS A 231 23.92 14.35 -16.14
N VAL A 232 24.99 14.36 -16.93
CA VAL A 232 26.23 13.59 -16.70
C VAL A 232 26.80 13.74 -15.28
N GLU A 233 26.82 14.95 -14.72
CA GLU A 233 27.40 15.20 -13.39
C GLU A 233 26.58 14.56 -12.26
N LEU A 234 25.25 14.64 -12.33
CA LEU A 234 24.35 13.97 -11.39
C LEU A 234 24.46 12.45 -11.50
N TRP A 235 24.52 11.92 -12.73
CA TRP A 235 24.71 10.50 -12.95
C TRP A 235 26.05 10.00 -12.38
N ARG A 236 27.14 10.76 -12.56
CA ARG A 236 28.47 10.44 -12.03
C ARG A 236 28.48 10.45 -10.50
N GLN A 237 27.86 11.46 -9.87
CA GLN A 237 27.77 11.54 -8.42
C GLN A 237 26.99 10.35 -7.82
N VAL A 238 25.88 9.97 -8.45
CA VAL A 238 25.08 8.82 -8.01
C VAL A 238 25.83 7.50 -8.15
N ILE A 239 26.58 7.31 -9.25
CA ILE A 239 27.44 6.12 -9.43
C ILE A 239 28.50 6.06 -8.32
N GLN A 240 29.16 7.18 -8.01
CA GLN A 240 30.18 7.24 -6.97
C GLN A 240 29.60 6.93 -5.57
N GLU A 241 28.47 7.56 -5.21
CA GLU A 241 27.80 7.33 -3.93
C GLU A 241 27.24 5.90 -3.81
N SER A 242 26.82 5.28 -4.92
CA SER A 242 26.36 3.88 -4.94
C SER A 242 27.49 2.88 -4.69
N GLY A 243 28.70 3.19 -5.15
CA GLY A 243 29.89 2.37 -4.92
C GLY A 243 30.37 2.45 -3.48
N ASP A 244 30.49 3.67 -2.95
CA ASP A 244 31.03 3.95 -1.62
C ASP A 244 30.14 3.45 -0.47
N ASN A 245 28.83 3.38 -0.70
CA ASN A 245 27.86 2.88 0.28
C ASN A 245 27.50 1.39 0.11
N SER A 246 28.10 0.70 -0.86
CA SER A 246 27.87 -0.74 -1.02
C SER A 246 28.37 -1.52 0.21
N LEU A 247 27.69 -2.61 0.55
CA LEU A 247 28.08 -3.48 1.67
C LEU A 247 29.55 -3.93 1.54
N GLY A 248 30.01 -4.21 0.32
CA GLY A 248 31.40 -4.58 0.04
C GLY A 248 32.41 -3.47 0.34
N ALA A 249 32.11 -2.23 -0.06
CA ALA A 249 32.96 -1.07 0.23
C ALA A 249 33.03 -0.76 1.74
N ARG A 250 31.91 -0.97 2.46
CA ARG A 250 31.86 -0.83 3.92
C ARG A 250 32.66 -1.92 4.62
N LEU A 251 32.48 -3.18 4.24
CA LEU A 251 33.26 -4.30 4.79
C LEU A 251 34.75 -4.10 4.55
N GLN A 252 35.15 -3.59 3.38
CA GLN A 252 36.55 -3.36 3.05
C GLN A 252 37.15 -2.16 3.81
N LYS A 253 36.36 -1.12 4.11
CA LYS A 253 36.76 -0.05 5.04
C LYS A 253 36.89 -0.55 6.47
N ASP A 254 35.97 -1.38 6.94
CA ASP A 254 36.01 -1.95 8.29
C ASP A 254 37.22 -2.90 8.44
N LEU A 255 37.49 -3.74 7.43
CA LEU A 255 38.70 -4.58 7.35
C LEU A 255 40.00 -3.77 7.30
N ALA A 256 40.00 -2.61 6.67
CA ALA A 256 41.18 -1.72 6.62
C ALA A 256 41.35 -0.88 7.89
N ALA A 257 40.28 -0.65 8.66
CA ALA A 257 40.32 0.08 9.92
C ALA A 257 40.83 -0.77 11.09
N GLU A 258 40.75 -2.10 10.99
CA GLU A 258 41.33 -3.03 11.97
C GLU A 258 42.81 -3.34 11.71
N ASP A 259 43.59 -2.34 11.27
CA ASP A 259 45.06 -2.37 11.34
C ASP A 259 45.50 -2.28 12.83
N ILE A 260 45.18 -3.35 13.57
CA ILE A 260 45.70 -3.63 14.90
C ILE A 260 47.20 -3.85 14.68
N PRO A 261 48.10 -3.07 15.29
CA PRO A 261 49.53 -3.29 15.18
C PRO A 261 49.81 -4.70 15.71
N MET A 262 50.07 -5.60 14.78
CA MET A 262 50.29 -7.01 15.05
C MET A 262 51.69 -7.13 15.68
N GLU A 263 51.76 -6.95 17.00
CA GLU A 263 52.94 -7.29 17.79
C GLU A 263 53.09 -8.81 17.73
N VAL A 264 53.95 -9.27 16.83
CA VAL A 264 54.24 -10.68 16.59
C VAL A 264 55.03 -11.22 17.78
N GLU A 265 54.34 -11.76 18.79
CA GLU A 265 54.99 -12.62 19.78
C GLU A 265 55.40 -13.96 19.14
N PRO A 266 56.63 -14.45 19.38
CA PRO A 266 57.16 -15.63 18.72
C PRO A 266 56.47 -16.92 19.22
N PRO A 267 56.26 -17.91 18.33
CA PRO A 267 55.47 -19.09 18.65
C PRO A 267 56.17 -19.98 19.67
N MET A 268 55.52 -20.18 20.82
CA MET A 268 55.93 -21.19 21.79
C MET A 268 55.82 -22.60 21.19
N LYS A 269 56.94 -23.32 21.27
CA LYS A 269 57.12 -24.70 20.82
C LYS A 269 56.17 -25.63 21.58
N ARG A 270 55.13 -26.13 20.91
CA ARG A 270 54.28 -27.21 21.43
C ARG A 270 55.08 -28.51 21.53
N LEU A 271 55.34 -28.94 22.76
CA LEU A 271 55.82 -30.29 23.07
C LEU A 271 54.75 -31.32 22.62
N ARG A 272 55.13 -32.17 21.66
CA ARG A 272 54.36 -33.35 21.26
C ARG A 272 54.44 -34.40 22.39
N ALA A 273 53.34 -34.60 23.10
CA ALA A 273 53.13 -35.83 23.86
C ALA A 273 52.69 -36.94 22.88
N GLN A 274 53.56 -37.91 22.67
CA GLN A 274 53.24 -39.17 21.98
C GLN A 274 52.33 -39.99 22.90
N ASN A 275 51.16 -40.39 22.41
CA ASN A 275 50.34 -41.39 23.06
C ASN A 275 50.10 -42.53 22.08
N THR A 276 50.98 -43.52 22.14
CA THR A 276 50.83 -44.82 21.48
C THR A 276 49.95 -45.72 22.34
N LEU A 277 48.76 -46.05 21.84
CA LEU A 277 47.93 -47.11 22.43
C LEU A 277 47.78 -48.22 21.39
N ASN A 278 48.52 -49.29 21.62
CA ASN A 278 48.44 -50.55 20.89
C ASN A 278 47.06 -51.19 21.14
N MET A 279 46.34 -51.53 20.07
CA MET A 279 45.25 -52.49 20.11
C MET A 279 45.66 -53.73 19.31
N ALA A 280 46.20 -54.71 20.03
CA ALA A 280 46.27 -56.09 19.61
C ALA A 280 45.89 -56.91 20.83
N ASP A 281 44.62 -57.30 20.89
CA ASP A 281 44.07 -58.49 21.57
C ASP A 281 42.57 -58.26 21.78
N LEU A 282 41.76 -58.88 20.90
CA LEU A 282 40.48 -59.56 21.18
C LEU A 282 39.84 -60.05 19.87
#